data_AF-A0AAP7M0H6-F1
#
_entry.id   AF-A0AAP7M0H6-F1
#
_cell.length_a   1.000
_cell.length_b   1.000
_cell.length_c   1.000
_cell.angle_alpha   90.00
_cell.angle_beta   90.00
_cell.angle_gamma   90.00
#
_symmetry.space_group_name_H-M   'P 1'
#
loop_
_entity.id
_entity.type
_entity.pdbx_description
1 polymer ?
#
loop_
_entity_poly.entity_id
_entity_poly.type
_entity_poly.pdbx_seq_one_letter_code
_entity_poly.pdbx_strand_id
1 'polypeptide(L)'
;MGKIQSSTISASDAISELVDLDTSNAQNQQVEFSYTTGIAGMEAGRQACNQMLQAVSDFSSAVLIQANKIPEIAAKIEKRDIEEAKRWES
;
A
#
# COMPACT_ATOMS: atom_id res chain seq x y z
N MET A 1 -16.15 -2.30 25.96
CA MET A 1 -14.69 -2.10 25.80
C MET A 1 -14.16 -3.26 24.98
N GLY A 2 -13.73 -3.02 23.74
CA GLY A 2 -13.17 -4.07 22.89
C GLY A 2 -11.82 -4.51 23.43
N LYS A 3 -11.65 -5.80 23.72
CA LYS A 3 -10.33 -6.36 24.01
C LYS A 3 -9.57 -6.38 22.69
N ILE A 4 -8.49 -5.60 22.61
CA ILE A 4 -7.49 -5.78 21.55
C ILE A 4 -6.79 -7.11 21.87
N GLN A 5 -7.25 -8.20 21.27
CA GLN A 5 -6.55 -9.48 21.28
C GLN A 5 -5.64 -9.51 20.05
N SER A 6 -4.34 -9.67 20.28
CA SER A 6 -3.38 -9.91 19.20
C SER A 6 -3.65 -11.29 18.62
N SER A 7 -4.11 -11.35 17.37
CA SER A 7 -4.31 -12.57 16.60
C SER A 7 -3.28 -12.58 15.48
N THR A 8 -2.33 -13.50 15.55
CA THR A 8 -1.29 -13.64 14.52
C THR A 8 -1.89 -13.97 13.16
N ILE A 9 -2.97 -14.75 13.13
CA ILE A 9 -3.72 -15.08 11.91
C ILE A 9 -4.32 -13.81 11.30
N SER A 10 -5.04 -13.01 12.10
CA SER A 10 -5.67 -11.77 11.61
C SER A 10 -4.64 -10.72 11.20
N ALA A 11 -3.48 -10.69 11.85
CA ALA A 11 -2.38 -9.81 11.45
C ALA A 11 -1.74 -10.27 10.14
N SER A 12 -1.53 -11.58 9.95
CA SER A 12 -1.04 -12.15 8.69
C SER A 12 -2.00 -11.89 7.53
N ASP A 13 -3.30 -12.10 7.72
CA ASP A 13 -4.32 -11.86 6.69
C ASP A 13 -4.33 -10.38 6.25
N ALA A 14 -4.28 -9.46 7.22
CA ALA A 14 -4.24 -8.02 6.94
C ALA A 14 -2.95 -7.59 6.23
N ILE A 15 -1.81 -8.23 6.55
CA ILE A 15 -0.55 -7.98 5.84
C ILE A 15 -0.66 -8.47 4.40
N SER A 16 -1.16 -9.69 4.18
CA SER A 16 -1.37 -10.25 2.83
C SER A 16 -2.24 -9.35 1.97
N GLU A 17 -3.39 -8.89 2.48
CA GLU A 17 -4.26 -7.97 1.76
C GLU A 17 -3.53 -6.67 1.33
N LEU A 18 -2.61 -6.18 2.17
CA LEU A 18 -1.90 -4.93 1.91
C LEU A 18 -0.70 -5.09 0.97
N VAL A 19 0.00 -6.23 1.01
CA VAL A 19 1.17 -6.50 0.15
C VAL A 19 0.80 -7.08 -1.21
N ASP A 20 -0.38 -7.69 -1.34
CA ASP A 20 -0.87 -8.26 -2.61
C ASP A 20 -1.55 -7.22 -3.51
N LEU A 21 -1.59 -5.94 -3.11
CA LEU A 21 -2.13 -4.86 -3.94
C LEU A 21 -1.30 -4.71 -5.23
N ASP A 22 -1.94 -4.88 -6.39
CA ASP A 22 -1.32 -4.61 -7.68
C ASP A 22 -1.45 -3.14 -8.06
N THR A 23 -0.36 -2.38 -7.89
CA THR A 23 -0.26 -0.98 -8.31
C THR A 23 0.44 -0.80 -9.67
N SER A 24 0.72 -1.87 -10.41
CA SER A 24 1.54 -1.83 -11.64
C SER A 24 0.91 -0.99 -12.74
N ASN A 25 -0.43 -0.93 -12.79
CA ASN A 25 -1.17 -0.16 -13.79
C ASN A 25 -1.50 1.27 -13.34
N ALA A 26 -1.14 1.66 -12.11
CA ALA A 26 -1.60 2.91 -11.50
C ALA A 26 -1.12 4.18 -12.23
N GLN A 27 -0.01 4.12 -12.97
CA GLN A 27 0.54 5.23 -13.77
C GLN A 27 -0.06 5.32 -15.20
N ASN A 28 -0.76 4.29 -15.67
CA ASN A 28 -1.30 4.23 -17.02
C ASN A 28 -2.81 4.52 -17.08
N GLN A 29 -3.42 4.89 -15.95
CA GLN A 29 -4.84 5.19 -15.87
C GLN A 29 -5.09 6.68 -16.08
N GLN A 30 -5.95 6.99 -17.04
CA GLN A 30 -6.47 8.34 -17.26
C GLN A 30 -7.99 8.29 -17.43
N VAL A 31 -8.65 9.33 -16.98
CA VAL A 31 -10.08 9.54 -17.16
C VAL A 31 -10.27 10.43 -18.39
N GLU A 32 -10.93 9.88 -19.39
CA GLU A 32 -11.37 10.60 -20.57
C GLU A 32 -12.86 10.90 -20.48
N PHE A 33 -13.23 12.13 -20.81
CA PHE A 33 -14.61 12.58 -20.81
C PHE A 33 -15.04 12.76 -22.27
N SER A 34 -16.12 12.10 -22.67
CA SER A 34 -16.47 11.92 -24.10
C SER A 34 -16.78 13.20 -24.88
N TYR A 35 -17.03 14.35 -24.24
CA TYR A 35 -17.50 15.59 -24.89
C TYR A 35 -16.85 16.88 -24.33
N THR A 36 -15.59 16.86 -23.92
CA THR A 36 -14.96 18.04 -23.24
C THR A 36 -14.29 19.03 -24.17
N THR A 37 -14.07 18.65 -25.43
CA THR A 37 -13.29 19.47 -26.36
C THR A 37 -14.01 20.78 -26.64
N GLY A 38 -13.42 21.90 -26.18
CA GLY A 38 -13.93 23.25 -26.40
C GLY A 38 -14.76 23.84 -25.25
N ILE A 39 -15.05 23.07 -24.19
CA ILE A 39 -15.73 23.58 -23.00
C ILE A 39 -14.71 23.73 -21.87
N ALA A 40 -14.22 24.95 -21.63
CA ALA A 40 -13.13 25.23 -20.69
C ALA A 40 -13.35 24.62 -19.29
N GLY A 41 -14.58 24.68 -18.76
CA GLY A 41 -14.91 24.09 -17.47
C GLY A 41 -14.83 22.56 -17.45
N MET A 42 -15.20 21.90 -18.55
CA MET A 42 -15.10 20.44 -18.65
C MET A 42 -13.66 19.97 -18.83
N GLU A 43 -12.84 20.72 -19.57
CA GLU A 43 -11.41 20.43 -19.71
C GLU A 43 -10.67 20.60 -18.38
N ALA A 44 -10.97 21.66 -17.63
CA ALA A 44 -10.46 21.85 -16.28
C ALA A 44 -10.91 20.72 -15.33
N GLY A 45 -12.16 20.27 -15.45
CA GLY A 45 -12.69 19.12 -14.71
C GLY A 45 -11.94 17.82 -15.04
N ARG A 46 -11.73 17.54 -16.33
CA ARG A 46 -10.95 16.38 -16.80
C ARG A 46 -9.53 16.39 -16.22
N GLN A 47 -8.86 17.55 -16.25
CA GLN A 47 -7.52 17.69 -15.69
C GLN A 47 -7.49 17.47 -14.17
N ALA A 48 -8.42 18.07 -13.43
CA ALA A 48 -8.52 17.89 -11.99
C ALA A 48 -8.78 16.42 -11.60
N CYS A 49 -9.66 15.71 -12.33
CA CYS A 49 -9.90 14.29 -12.10
C CYS A 49 -8.66 13.44 -12.35
N ASN A 50 -7.91 13.71 -13.42
CA ASN A 50 -6.66 13.00 -13.70
C ASN A 50 -5.57 13.29 -12.67
N GLN A 51 -5.46 14.53 -12.18
CA GLN A 51 -4.54 14.88 -11.08
C GLN A 51 -4.90 14.14 -9.80
N MET A 52 -6.19 14.06 -9.46
CA MET A 52 -6.65 13.34 -8.29
C MET A 52 -6.39 11.83 -8.43
N LEU A 53 -6.66 11.25 -9.60
CA LEU A 53 -6.36 9.85 -9.87
C LEU A 53 -4.87 9.56 -9.70
N GLN A 54 -4.00 10.40 -10.25
CA GLN A 54 -2.55 10.27 -10.07
C GLN A 54 -2.15 10.34 -8.59
N ALA A 55 -2.68 11.30 -7.83
CA ALA A 55 -2.38 11.45 -6.41
C ALA A 55 -2.79 10.21 -5.60
N VAL A 56 -3.95 9.62 -5.90
CA VAL A 56 -4.41 8.37 -5.26
C VAL A 56 -3.52 7.19 -5.66
N SER A 57 -3.16 7.07 -6.94
CA SER A 57 -2.22 6.06 -7.44
C SER A 57 -0.86 6.12 -6.73
N ASP A 58 -0.30 7.32 -6.57
CA ASP A 58 0.97 7.55 -5.88
C ASP A 58 0.86 7.18 -4.40
N PHE A 59 -0.25 7.57 -3.76
CA PHE A 59 -0.53 7.22 -2.37
C PHE A 59 -0.61 5.70 -2.16
N SER A 60 -1.40 4.99 -2.98
CA SER A 60 -1.51 3.53 -2.90
C SER A 60 -0.16 2.84 -3.12
N SER A 61 0.64 3.33 -4.06
CA SER A 61 2.00 2.83 -4.30
C SER A 61 2.91 3.03 -3.09
N ALA A 62 2.86 4.20 -2.45
CA ALA A 62 3.62 4.49 -1.25
C ALA A 62 3.20 3.59 -0.07
N VAL A 63 1.90 3.35 0.10
CA VAL A 63 1.37 2.43 1.11
C VAL A 63 1.88 1.01 0.86
N LEU A 64 1.83 0.51 -0.37
CA LEU A 64 2.35 -0.81 -0.73
C LEU A 64 3.85 -0.94 -0.44
N ILE A 65 4.64 0.09 -0.77
CA ILE A 65 6.09 0.12 -0.45
C ILE A 65 6.32 -0.04 1.06
N GLN A 66 5.51 0.63 1.90
CA GLN A 66 5.65 0.49 3.35
C GLN A 66 5.12 -0.84 3.85
N ALA A 67 4.03 -1.36 3.28
CA ALA A 67 3.48 -2.67 3.60
C ALA A 67 4.52 -3.78 3.42
N ASN A 68 5.27 -3.73 2.32
CA ASN A 68 6.34 -4.68 2.01
C ASN A 68 7.48 -4.68 3.04
N LYS A 69 7.65 -3.62 3.84
CA LYS A 69 8.65 -3.61 4.93
C LYS A 69 8.23 -4.39 6.16
N ILE A 70 6.94 -4.63 6.37
CA ILE A 70 6.43 -5.39 7.51
C ILE A 70 7.02 -6.81 7.55
N PRO A 71 6.94 -7.62 6.48
CA PRO A 71 7.56 -8.94 6.47
C PRO A 71 9.10 -8.88 6.55
N GLU A 72 9.74 -7.88 5.94
CA GLU A 72 11.20 -7.71 6.06
C GLU A 72 11.64 -7.46 7.51
N ILE A 73 10.93 -6.61 8.24
CA ILE A 73 11.21 -6.33 9.65
C ILE A 73 10.96 -7.57 10.50
N ALA A 74 9.85 -8.29 10.24
CA ALA A 74 9.55 -9.54 10.95
C ALA A 74 10.68 -10.57 10.79
N ALA A 75 11.17 -10.78 9.57
CA ALA A 75 12.29 -11.69 9.31
C ALA A 75 13.60 -11.26 9.99
N LYS A 76 13.87 -9.95 10.04
CA LYS A 76 15.04 -9.42 10.76
C LYS A 76 14.94 -9.64 12.27
N ILE A 77 13.75 -9.47 12.85
CA ILE A 77 13.50 -9.74 14.27
C ILE A 77 13.69 -11.22 14.55
N GLU A 78 13.07 -12.10 13.77
CA GLU A 78 13.20 -13.56 13.94
C GLU A 78 14.67 -14.01 13.89
N LYS A 79 15.44 -13.50 12.92
CA LYS A 79 16.88 -13.79 12.83
C LYS A 79 17.63 -13.36 14.09
N ARG A 80 17.40 -12.15 14.59
CA ARG A 80 18.04 -11.63 15.80
C ARG A 80 17.66 -12.48 17.01
N ASP A 81 16.40 -12.84 17.14
CA ASP A 81 15.90 -13.61 18.28
C ASP A 81 16.56 -15.02 18.31
N ILE A 82 16.78 -15.65 17.14
CA ILE A 82 17.54 -16.90 17.03
C ILE A 82 19.02 -16.72 17.41
N GLU A 83 19.66 -15.64 16.97
CA GLU A 83 21.07 -15.34 17.29
C GLU A 83 21.27 -15.07 18.79
N GLU A 84 20.35 -14.34 19.43
CA GLU A 84 20.37 -14.08 20.87
C GLU A 84 20.10 -15.34 21.69
N ALA A 85 19.15 -16.19 21.27
CA ALA A 85 18.89 -17.46 21.93
C ALA A 85 20.15 -18.35 21.96
N LYS A 86 20.85 -18.47 20.83
CA LYS A 86 22.11 -19.24 20.73
C LYS A 86 23.21 -18.68 21.64
N ARG A 87 23.24 -17.37 21.87
CA ARG A 87 24.22 -16.74 22.78
C ARG A 87 23.96 -17.08 24.25
N TRP A 88 22.71 -17.34 24.63
CA TRP A 88 22.36 -17.72 26.00
C TRP A 88 22.54 -19.21 26.29
N GLU A 89 22.70 -20.03 25.25
CA GLU A 89 23.03 -21.45 25.35
C GLU A 89 24.54 -21.72 25.54
N SER A 90 25.40 -20.71 25.34
CA SER A 90 26.85 -20.76 25.54
C SER A 90 27.27 -20.14 26.88
#